data_AF-A0A1M5SRG2-F1
#
_entry.id   AF-A0A1M5SRG2-F1
#
_cell.length_a   1.000
_cell.length_b   1.000
_cell.length_c   1.000
_cell.angle_alpha   90.00
_cell.angle_beta   90.00
_cell.angle_gamma   90.00
#
_symmetry.space_group_name_H-M   'P 1'
#
loop_
_entity.id
_entity.type
_entity.pdbx_description
1 polymer ?
#
loop_
_entity_poly.entity_id
_entity_poly.type
_entity_poly.pdbx_seq_one_letter_code
_entity_poly.pdbx_strand_id
1 'polypeptide(L)' 'MNIEERLIEIEIKVTSQDDLTQQLSHLVYQQQKQIDELRALCTALVKKLGDTGSDDGGADSYTQEKPPHY' A
#
# COMPACT_ATOMS: atom_id res chain seq x y z
N MET A 1 7.07 46.59 -22.21
CA MET A 1 6.47 45.78 -21.14
C MET A 1 6.54 46.58 -19.86
N ASN A 2 5.39 46.98 -19.33
CA ASN A 2 5.28 47.71 -18.06
C ASN A 2 5.43 46.72 -16.88
N ILE A 3 5.85 47.23 -15.72
CA ILE A 3 5.89 46.47 -14.46
C ILE A 3 4.51 45.89 -14.14
N GLU A 4 3.44 46.65 -14.38
CA GLU A 4 2.06 46.21 -14.14
C GLU A 4 1.69 44.97 -14.98
N GLU A 5 2.05 44.95 -16.26
CA GLU A 5 1.84 43.79 -17.14
C GLU A 5 2.58 42.54 -16.64
N ARG A 6 3.82 42.71 -16.15
CA ARG A 6 4.60 41.60 -15.58
C ARG A 6 4.00 41.07 -14.29
N LEU A 7 3.42 41.95 -13.45
CA LEU A 7 2.76 41.53 -12.22
C LEU A 7 1.50 40.72 -12.51
N ILE A 8 0.68 41.15 -13.47
CA ILE A 8 -0.52 40.41 -13.92
C ILE A 8 -0.13 39.02 -14.45
N GLU A 9 0.91 38.94 -15.29
CA GLU A 9 1.40 37.64 -15.79
C GLU A 9 1.88 36.71 -14.67
N ILE A 10 2.56 37.26 -13.67
CA ILE A 10 3.02 36.48 -12.51
C ILE A 10 1.83 36.00 -11.69
N GLU A 11 0.84 36.85 -11.45
CA GLU A 11 -0.36 36.48 -10.68
C GLU A 11 -1.12 35.32 -11.36
N ILE A 12 -1.33 35.40 -12.68
CA ILE A 12 -1.95 34.31 -13.45
C ILE A 12 -1.14 33.01 -13.32
N LYS A 13 0.20 33.10 -13.41
CA LYS A 13 1.07 31.93 -13.26
C LYS A 13 1.02 31.36 -11.85
N VAL A 14 0.95 32.21 -10.83
CA VAL A 14 0.87 31.77 -9.43
C VAL A 14 -0.46 31.07 -9.16
N THR A 15 -1.59 31.63 -9.59
CA THR A 15 -2.90 31.00 -9.41
C THR A 15 -2.97 29.63 -10.11
N SER A 16 -2.50 29.55 -11.36
CA SER A 16 -2.48 28.26 -12.07
C SER A 16 -1.54 27.22 -11.44
N GLN A 17 -0.43 27.66 -10.84
CA GLN A 17 0.45 26.77 -10.08
C GLN A 17 -0.21 26.32 -8.77
N ASP A 18 -0.92 27.21 -8.07
CA ASP A 18 -1.65 26.85 -6.85
C ASP A 18 -2.71 25.77 -7.15
N ASP A 19 -3.53 25.98 -8.18
CA ASP A 19 -4.53 25.01 -8.64
C ASP A 19 -3.89 23.66 -9.01
N LEU A 20 -2.73 23.67 -9.67
CA LEU A 20 -1.99 22.45 -10.02
C LEU A 20 -1.49 21.74 -8.76
N THR A 21 -0.97 22.46 -7.77
CA THR A 21 -0.48 21.85 -6.53
C THR A 21 -1.61 21.21 -5.71
N GLN A 22 -2.79 21.82 -5.70
CA GLN A 22 -3.97 21.25 -5.05
C GLN A 22 -4.43 19.95 -5.75
N GLN A 23 -4.45 19.95 -7.09
CA GLN A 23 -4.78 18.75 -7.87
C GLN A 23 -3.78 17.61 -7.64
N LEU A 24 -2.48 17.91 -7.67
CA LEU A 24 -1.44 16.92 -7.41
C LEU A 24 -1.56 16.36 -5.99
N SER A 25 -1.83 17.19 -5.00
CA SER A 25 -2.04 16.75 -3.62
C SER A 25 -3.23 15.80 -3.51
N HIS A 26 -4.34 16.10 -4.20
CA HIS A 26 -5.51 15.22 -4.24
C HIS A 26 -5.18 13.87 -4.90
N LEU A 27 -4.44 13.89 -6.01
CA LEU A 27 -4.05 12.69 -6.74
C LEU A 27 -3.12 11.81 -5.88
N VAL A 28 -2.12 12.40 -5.22
CA VAL A 28 -1.21 11.69 -4.30
C VAL A 28 -2.00 11.04 -3.17
N TYR A 29 -2.98 11.73 -2.60
CA TYR A 29 -3.86 11.16 -1.58
C TYR A 29 -4.64 9.94 -2.10
N GLN A 30 -5.24 10.03 -3.29
CA GLN A 30 -5.95 8.91 -3.91
C GLN A 30 -5.03 7.72 -4.18
N GLN A 31 -3.81 7.97 -4.69
CA GLN A 31 -2.81 6.93 -4.93
C GLN A 31 -2.40 6.25 -3.62
N GLN A 32 -2.18 7.02 -2.54
CA GLN A 32 -1.82 6.47 -1.25
C GLN A 32 -2.92 5.53 -0.72
N LYS A 33 -4.19 5.93 -0.85
CA LYS A 33 -5.33 5.07 -0.49
C LYS A 33 -5.34 3.76 -1.28
N GLN A 34 -5.12 3.81 -2.60
CA GLN A 34 -5.05 2.61 -3.43
C GLN A 34 -3.88 1.69 -3.03
N ILE A 35 -2.73 2.27 -2.70
CA ILE A 35 -1.57 1.51 -2.20
C ILE A 35 -1.90 0.80 -0.90
N ASP A 36 -2.59 1.47 0.02
CA ASP A 36 -2.95 0.87 1.31
C ASP A 36 -3.98 -0.25 1.16
N GLU A 37 -4.95 -0.10 0.25
CA GLU A 37 -5.88 -1.18 -0.13
C GLU A 37 -5.12 -2.38 -0.72
N LEU A 38 -4.19 -2.16 -1.66
CA LEU A 38 -3.37 -3.21 -2.24
C LEU A 38 -2.49 -3.91 -1.18
N ARG A 39 -1.89 -3.16 -0.27
CA ARG A 39 -1.09 -3.72 0.84
C ARG A 39 -1.94 -4.59 1.75
N ALA A 40 -3.17 -4.17 2.06
CA ALA A 40 -4.10 -4.96 2.87
C ALA A 40 -4.45 -6.27 2.17
N LEU A 41 -4.75 -6.23 0.86
CA LEU A 41 -5.02 -7.43 0.06
C LEU A 41 -3.81 -8.39 0.01
N CYS A 42 -2.61 -7.87 -0.25
CA CYS A 42 -1.39 -8.68 -0.23
C CYS A 42 -1.17 -9.35 1.14
N THR A 43 -1.36 -8.61 2.23
CA THR A 43 -1.23 -9.15 3.59
C THR A 43 -2.25 -10.26 3.85
N ALA A 44 -3.50 -10.07 3.42
CA ALA A 44 -4.54 -11.09 3.54
C ALA A 44 -4.22 -12.36 2.72
N LEU A 45 -3.67 -12.20 1.51
CA LEU A 45 -3.25 -13.32 0.66
C LEU A 45 -2.09 -14.11 1.29
N VAL A 46 -1.08 -13.40 1.81
CA VAL A 46 0.05 -14.03 2.51
C VAL A 46 -0.45 -14.82 3.73
N LYS A 47 -1.34 -14.24 4.53
CA LYS A 47 -1.95 -14.93 5.67
C LYS A 47 -2.67 -16.21 5.25
N LYS A 48 -3.53 -16.12 4.22
CA LYS A 48 -4.26 -17.28 3.70
C LYS A 48 -3.31 -18.38 3.22
N LEU A 49 -2.24 -18.03 2.51
CA LEU A 49 -1.27 -19.01 2.03
C LEU A 49 -0.49 -19.67 3.17
N GLY A 50 -0.10 -18.90 4.20
CA GLY A 50 0.53 -19.44 5.42
C GLY A 50 -0.39 -20.38 6.21
N ASP A 51 -1.67 -20.03 6.33
CA ASP A 51 -2.68 -20.88 6.98
C ASP A 51 -2.89 -22.18 6.20
N THR A 52 -2.79 -22.15 4.86
CA THR A 52 -2.96 -23.36 4.01
C THR A 52 -1.73 -24.29 4.04
N GLY A 53 -0.52 -23.75 4.23
CA GLY A 53 0.71 -24.54 4.39
C GLY A 53 0.88 -25.17 5.77
N SER A 54 0.07 -24.77 6.75
CA SER A 54 0.07 -25.31 8.11
C SER A 54 -0.82 -26.55 8.27
N ASP A 55 -1.66 -26.87 7.25
CA ASP A 55 -2.66 -27.93 7.31
C ASP A 55 -2.31 -29.17 6.45
N ASP A 56 -1.19 -29.15 5.70
CA ASP A 56 -0.75 -30.26 4.82
C ASP A 56 0.55 -30.96 5.31
N GLY A 57 0.88 -30.83 6.59
CA GLY A 57 2.10 -31.38 7.20
C GLY A 57 1.86 -32.51 8.19
N GLY A 58 1.11 -33.55 7.81
CA GLY A 58 1.06 -34.79 8.56
C GLY A 58 2.43 -35.48 8.58
N ALA A 59 3.25 -35.25 9.62
CA ALA A 59 4.52 -35.96 9.80
C ALA A 59 5.02 -36.08 11.26
N ASP A 60 4.17 -35.88 12.29
CA ASP A 60 4.58 -36.05 13.70
C ASP A 60 3.70 -37.02 14.52
N SER A 61 2.78 -37.75 13.89
CA SER A 61 1.91 -38.73 14.59
C SER A 61 2.46 -40.16 14.60
N TYR A 62 3.62 -40.43 13.97
CA TYR A 62 4.22 -41.77 13.87
C TYR A 62 5.49 -41.96 14.73
N THR A 63 5.89 -40.96 15.52
CA THR A 63 7.11 -41.02 16.35
C THR A 63 6.84 -41.36 17.83
N GLN A 64 5.60 -41.71 18.18
CA GLN A 64 5.18 -42.01 19.56
C GLN A 64 4.88 -43.49 19.84
N GLU A 65 5.55 -44.43 19.16
CA GLU A 65 5.62 -45.80 19.69
C GLU A 65 6.85 -45.94 20.59
N LYS A 66 6.66 -45.70 21.89
CA LYS A 66 7.66 -45.99 22.94
C LYS A 66 7.65 -47.50 23.24
N PRO A 67 8.74 -48.26 23.02
CA PRO A 67 8.76 -49.70 23.29
C PRO A 67 9.28 -50.01 24.71
N PRO A 68 9.25 -51.30 25.11
CA PRO A 68 8.26 -51.93 25.97
C PRO A 68 8.57 -51.80 27.47
N HIS A 69 7.54 -51.92 28.31
CA HIS A 69 7.67 -51.99 29.77
C HIS A 69 8.33 -53.31 30.21
N TYR A 70 9.39 -53.21 31.04
CA TYR A 70 9.86 -54.30 31.90
C TYR A 70 9.13 -54.26 33.24
#